data_AF-A0AAU4UK54-F1
#
_entry.id   AF-A0AAU4UK54-F1
#
_cell.length_a   1.000
_cell.length_b   1.000
_cell.length_c   1.000
_cell.angle_alpha   90.00
_cell.angle_beta   90.00
_cell.angle_gamma   90.00
#
_symmetry.space_group_name_H-M   'P 1'
#
loop_
_entity.id
_entity.type
_entity.pdbx_description
1 polymer ?
#
loop_
_entity_poly.entity_id
_entity_poly.type
_entity_poly.pdbx_seq_one_letter_code
_entity_poly.pdbx_strand_id
1 'polypeptide(L)'
;MRRVTMKTLYAGPERTVAAGATAEFEDAEAEALVTGGYGVYEGDTRPKPLAEVAEDEDARPSDKWTVDRLKQWATKHGIDLGGATKKADVLAAISAAPVPLQEMTVEELRAYADEQDISLPEDGDQAGLVAAIEAELTARE
;
A
#
# COMPACT_ATOMS: atom_id res chain seq x y z
N MET A 1 2.89 28.77 16.34
CA MET A 1 3.23 27.75 17.37
C MET A 1 2.05 26.80 17.48
N ARG A 2 2.30 25.49 17.51
CA ARG A 2 1.27 24.45 17.61
C ARG A 2 1.55 23.51 18.77
N ARG A 3 0.48 23.04 19.40
CA ARG A 3 0.56 22.06 20.48
C ARG A 3 0.66 20.66 19.87
N VAL A 4 1.71 19.92 20.22
CA VAL A 4 1.93 18.54 19.76
C VAL A 4 2.08 17.64 20.97
N THR A 5 1.28 16.58 21.01
CA THR A 5 1.42 15.48 21.95
C THR A 5 2.47 14.51 21.42
N MET A 6 3.57 14.38 22.14
CA MET A 6 4.67 13.52 21.77
C MET A 6 4.28 12.05 21.92
N LYS A 7 4.62 11.19 20.95
CA LYS A 7 4.49 9.73 21.05
C LYS A 7 5.73 9.06 21.60
N THR A 8 6.87 9.73 21.46
CA THR A 8 8.19 9.26 21.89
C THR A 8 8.88 10.37 22.68
N LEU A 9 9.96 10.05 23.38
CA LEU A 9 10.74 11.05 24.11
C LEU A 9 11.34 12.06 23.12
N TYR A 10 10.98 13.33 23.23
CA TYR A 10 11.69 14.42 22.57
C TYR A 10 12.83 14.89 23.47
N ALA A 11 14.06 14.85 22.97
CA ALA A 11 15.22 15.42 23.65
C ALA A 11 15.82 16.51 22.75
N GLY A 12 15.30 17.73 22.90
CA GLY A 12 15.82 18.91 22.22
C GLY A 12 16.87 19.65 23.05
N PRO A 13 17.65 20.55 22.41
CA PRO A 13 18.67 21.35 23.10
C PRO A 13 18.07 22.31 24.15
N GLU A 14 16.82 22.71 23.99
CA GLU A 14 16.13 23.67 24.87
C GLU A 14 15.19 23.00 25.88
N ARG A 15 14.74 21.76 25.62
CA ARG A 15 13.79 21.05 26.47
C ARG A 15 13.70 19.57 26.17
N THR A 16 13.28 18.81 27.17
CA THR A 16 12.91 17.41 27.04
C THR A 16 11.41 17.26 27.26
N VAL A 17 10.71 16.59 26.33
CA VAL A 17 9.27 16.32 26.42
C VAL A 17 9.09 14.80 26.46
N ALA A 18 8.52 14.29 27.55
CA ALA A 18 8.28 12.87 27.71
C ALA A 18 7.27 12.34 26.68
N ALA A 19 7.35 11.05 26.37
CA ALA A 19 6.31 10.38 25.59
C ALA A 19 4.95 10.51 26.31
N GLY A 20 3.92 10.90 25.56
CA GLY A 20 2.58 11.17 26.07
C GLY A 20 2.38 12.61 26.60
N ALA A 21 3.44 13.41 26.73
CA ALA A 21 3.32 14.80 27.14
C ALA A 21 3.09 15.72 25.93
N THR A 22 2.31 16.79 26.16
CA THR A 22 2.00 17.80 25.15
C THR A 22 2.85 19.04 25.37
N ALA A 23 3.47 19.54 24.30
CA ALA A 23 4.26 20.76 24.33
C ALA A 23 3.98 21.64 23.10
N GLU A 24 4.31 22.92 23.21
CA GLU A 24 4.17 23.91 22.13
C GLU A 24 5.44 23.97 21.29
N PHE A 25 5.30 23.70 19.99
CA PHE A 25 6.38 23.70 19.01
C PHE A 25 6.15 24.78 17.96
N GLU A 26 7.21 25.21 17.28
CA GLU A 26 7.06 26.07 16.09
C GLU A 26 6.33 25.32 14.98
N ASP A 27 5.67 26.01 14.05
CA ASP A 27 4.84 25.34 13.02
C ASP A 27 5.66 24.34 12.19
N ALA A 28 6.88 24.72 11.80
CA ALA A 28 7.79 23.86 11.04
C ALA A 28 8.27 22.65 11.85
N GLU A 29 8.61 22.84 13.13
CA GLU A 29 9.03 21.74 14.01
C GLU A 29 7.86 20.81 14.35
N ALA A 30 6.68 21.38 14.60
CA ALA A 30 5.47 20.64 14.85
C ALA A 30 5.07 19.79 13.64
N GLU A 31 5.16 20.34 12.43
CA GLU A 31 4.93 19.60 11.20
C GLU A 31 5.97 18.50 11.00
N ALA A 32 7.25 18.76 11.23
CA ALA A 32 8.29 17.74 11.17
C ALA A 32 8.06 16.59 12.16
N LEU A 33 7.61 16.91 13.39
CA LEU A 33 7.28 15.92 14.41
C LEU A 33 6.04 15.10 14.06
N VAL A 34 5.02 15.73 13.48
CA VAL A 34 3.78 15.04 13.07
C VAL A 34 4.01 14.20 11.81
N THR A 35 4.70 14.74 10.80
CA THR A 35 5.01 14.04 9.54
C THR A 35 5.99 12.88 9.76
N GLY A 36 7.00 13.08 10.62
CA GLY A 36 7.94 12.03 11.03
C GLY A 36 7.33 10.98 11.97
N GLY A 37 6.06 11.15 12.36
CA GLY A 37 5.35 10.19 13.22
C GLY A 37 5.72 10.26 14.71
N TYR A 38 6.50 11.25 15.13
CA TYR A 38 6.95 11.46 16.50
C TYR A 38 5.90 12.15 17.39
N GLY A 39 4.90 12.82 16.82
CA GLY A 39 3.85 13.52 17.56
C GLY A 39 2.50 13.60 16.84
N VAL A 40 1.48 14.14 17.52
CA VAL A 40 0.14 14.45 16.96
C VAL A 40 -0.32 15.82 17.46
N TYR A 41 -1.04 16.59 16.65
CA TYR A 41 -1.57 17.88 17.07
C TYR A 41 -2.61 17.74 18.20
N GLU A 42 -2.54 18.60 19.21
CA GLU A 42 -3.53 18.62 20.29
C GLU A 42 -4.91 19.01 19.73
N GLY A 43 -5.94 18.23 20.05
CA GLY A 43 -7.29 18.41 19.53
C GLY A 43 -7.53 17.77 18.16
N ASP A 44 -6.50 17.21 17.53
CA ASP A 44 -6.64 16.42 16.31
C ASP A 44 -7.12 15.00 16.68
N THR A 45 -8.43 14.86 16.86
CA THR A 45 -9.11 13.56 16.99
C THR A 45 -9.33 12.90 15.63
N ARG A 46 -8.85 13.53 14.54
CA ARG A 46 -8.91 12.95 13.21
C ARG A 46 -8.09 11.66 13.22
N PRO A 47 -8.63 10.54 12.72
CA PRO A 47 -7.84 9.33 12.57
C PRO A 47 -6.61 9.67 11.75
N LYS A 48 -5.44 9.41 12.35
CA LYS A 48 -4.09 9.59 11.79
C LYS A 48 -4.11 9.36 10.27
N PRO A 49 -3.63 10.27 9.41
CA PRO A 49 -3.13 9.84 8.11
C PRO A 49 -1.97 8.91 8.44
N LEU A 50 -2.27 7.62 8.43
CA LEU A 50 -1.35 6.54 8.72
C LEU A 50 -0.19 6.75 7.76
N ALA A 51 0.97 7.10 8.34
CA ALA A 51 2.30 7.07 7.77
C ALA A 51 2.31 6.76 6.27
N GLU A 52 2.79 7.72 5.49
CA GLU A 52 3.39 7.51 4.18
C GLU A 52 4.32 6.29 4.26
N VAL A 53 3.75 5.11 4.03
CA VAL A 53 4.49 4.00 3.48
C VAL A 53 4.69 4.41 2.04
N ALA A 54 5.83 5.04 1.78
CA ALA A 54 6.44 4.98 0.46
C ALA A 54 6.76 3.50 0.20
N GLU A 55 5.72 2.71 -0.07
CA GLU A 55 5.78 1.42 -0.69
C GLU A 55 5.15 1.66 -2.06
N ASP A 56 5.96 1.45 -3.11
CA ASP A 56 5.71 1.77 -4.52
C ASP A 56 4.23 1.78 -4.88
N GLU A 57 3.79 2.82 -5.59
CA GLU A 57 2.39 2.99 -5.97
C GLU A 57 1.84 1.90 -6.91
N ASP A 58 2.73 1.04 -7.39
CA ASP A 58 2.50 -0.12 -8.24
C ASP A 58 2.96 -1.43 -7.57
N ALA A 59 3.31 -1.43 -6.27
CA ALA A 59 3.59 -2.67 -5.55
C ALA A 59 2.31 -3.45 -5.24
N ARG A 60 2.41 -4.78 -5.29
CA ARG A 60 1.33 -5.69 -4.96
C ARG A 60 0.73 -5.36 -3.58
N PRO A 61 -0.61 -5.26 -3.48
CA PRO A 61 -1.27 -4.97 -2.22
C PRO A 61 -0.92 -6.02 -1.17
N SER A 62 -0.41 -5.55 -0.03
CA SER A 62 0.07 -6.40 1.06
C SER A 62 -0.71 -6.15 2.35
N ASP A 63 -0.60 -7.06 3.32
CA ASP A 63 -1.17 -6.87 4.66
C ASP A 63 -0.51 -5.72 5.45
N LYS A 64 0.43 -4.96 4.89
CA LYS A 64 0.88 -3.70 5.49
C LYS A 64 0.02 -2.51 5.09
N TRP A 65 -0.73 -2.60 3.99
CA TRP A 65 -1.51 -1.50 3.45
C TRP A 65 -2.78 -1.23 4.27
N THR A 66 -3.27 0.00 4.19
CA THR A 66 -4.56 0.37 4.78
C THR A 66 -5.70 -0.10 3.88
N VAL A 67 -6.88 -0.31 4.48
CA VAL A 67 -8.10 -0.63 3.72
C VAL A 67 -8.40 0.43 2.66
N ASP A 68 -8.14 1.69 2.96
CA ASP A 68 -8.33 2.80 2.03
C ASP A 68 -7.39 2.70 0.81
N ARG A 69 -6.10 2.43 1.05
CA ARG A 69 -5.12 2.21 -0.03
C ARG A 69 -5.45 1.00 -0.88
N LEU A 70 -5.86 -0.11 -0.26
CA LEU A 70 -6.31 -1.32 -0.97
C LEU A 70 -7.52 -1.03 -1.86
N LYS A 71 -8.49 -0.22 -1.38
CA LYS A 71 -9.65 0.21 -2.17
C LYS A 71 -9.28 1.10 -3.34
N GLN A 72 -8.35 2.03 -3.13
CA GLN A 72 -7.82 2.86 -4.22
C GLN A 72 -7.11 2.00 -5.28
N TRP A 73 -6.29 1.04 -4.87
CA TRP A 73 -5.63 0.11 -5.78
C TRP A 73 -6.65 -0.73 -6.55
N ALA A 74 -7.61 -1.35 -5.86
CA ALA A 74 -8.68 -2.11 -6.52
C ALA A 74 -9.45 -1.25 -7.53
N THR A 75 -9.79 -0.01 -7.18
CA THR A 75 -10.49 0.92 -8.08
C THR A 75 -9.62 1.30 -9.30
N LYS A 76 -8.34 1.59 -9.09
CA LYS A 76 -7.37 1.90 -10.17
C LYS A 76 -7.23 0.72 -11.15
N HIS A 77 -7.29 -0.51 -10.63
CA HIS A 77 -7.16 -1.74 -11.42
C HIS A 77 -8.51 -2.34 -11.85
N GLY A 78 -9.64 -1.65 -11.59
CA GLY A 78 -10.98 -2.11 -12.00
C GLY A 78 -11.50 -3.34 -11.27
N ILE A 79 -10.91 -3.68 -10.11
CA ILE A 79 -11.28 -4.83 -9.29
C ILE A 79 -12.50 -4.48 -8.43
N ASP A 80 -13.56 -5.27 -8.57
CA ASP A 80 -14.74 -5.15 -7.72
C ASP A 80 -14.48 -5.79 -6.34
N LEU A 81 -14.61 -4.98 -5.30
CA LEU A 81 -14.41 -5.43 -3.92
C LEU A 81 -15.67 -5.99 -3.26
N GLY A 82 -16.80 -6.11 -3.98
CA GLY A 82 -17.99 -6.81 -3.50
C GLY A 82 -18.55 -6.33 -2.15
N GLY A 83 -18.43 -5.03 -1.82
CA GLY A 83 -18.86 -4.49 -0.53
C GLY A 83 -17.93 -4.82 0.65
N ALA A 84 -16.73 -5.34 0.39
CA ALA A 84 -15.75 -5.63 1.42
C ALA A 84 -15.34 -4.36 2.20
N THR A 85 -15.61 -4.39 3.51
CA THR A 85 -15.29 -3.28 4.44
C THR A 85 -14.14 -3.62 5.37
N LYS A 86 -13.80 -4.91 5.51
CA LYS A 86 -12.71 -5.39 6.34
C LYS A 86 -11.46 -5.59 5.48
N LYS A 87 -10.30 -5.34 6.07
CA LYS A 87 -9.00 -5.48 5.41
C LYS A 87 -8.78 -6.86 4.80
N ALA A 88 -9.06 -7.91 5.58
CA ALA A 88 -8.89 -9.30 5.13
C ALA A 88 -9.80 -9.60 3.93
N ASP A 89 -11.06 -9.18 3.99
CA ASP A 89 -12.02 -9.36 2.88
C ASP A 89 -11.60 -8.56 1.63
N VAL A 90 -11.10 -7.33 1.79
CA VAL A 90 -10.58 -6.52 0.67
C VAL A 90 -9.34 -7.15 0.05
N LEU A 91 -8.38 -7.60 0.87
CA LEU A 91 -7.18 -8.31 0.39
C LEU A 91 -7.52 -9.63 -0.31
N ALA A 92 -8.51 -10.36 0.20
CA ALA A 92 -8.99 -11.58 -0.41
C ALA A 92 -9.68 -11.31 -1.75
N ALA A 93 -10.52 -10.28 -1.84
CA ALA A 93 -11.15 -9.87 -3.10
C ALA A 93 -10.11 -9.44 -4.14
N ILE A 94 -9.09 -8.69 -3.73
CA ILE A 94 -7.98 -8.29 -4.59
C ILE A 94 -7.13 -9.50 -5.02
N SER A 95 -6.86 -10.43 -4.10
CA SER A 95 -6.07 -11.64 -4.40
C SER A 95 -6.83 -12.65 -5.25
N ALA A 96 -8.17 -12.65 -5.17
CA ALA A 96 -9.05 -13.49 -5.97
C ALA A 96 -9.35 -12.89 -7.34
N ALA A 97 -9.18 -11.57 -7.50
CA ALA A 97 -9.26 -10.93 -8.80
C ALA A 97 -8.06 -11.35 -9.67
N PRO A 98 -8.26 -11.49 -11.00
CA PRO A 98 -7.16 -11.74 -11.91
C PRO A 98 -6.15 -10.60 -11.78
N VAL A 99 -4.99 -10.92 -11.22
CA VAL A 99 -3.89 -9.97 -11.08
C VAL A 99 -3.46 -9.58 -12.49
N PRO A 100 -3.29 -8.29 -12.81
CA PRO A 100 -2.74 -7.90 -14.11
C PRO A 100 -1.42 -8.63 -14.31
N LEU A 101 -1.37 -9.47 -15.34
CA LEU A 101 -0.20 -10.28 -15.70
C LEU A 101 1.03 -9.38 -15.86
N GLN A 102 0.84 -8.10 -16.25
CA GLN A 102 1.89 -7.10 -16.34
C GLN A 102 2.68 -6.88 -15.04
N GLU A 103 2.14 -7.21 -13.87
CA GLU A 103 2.79 -7.04 -12.56
C GLU A 103 3.35 -8.34 -11.97
N MET A 104 3.15 -9.46 -12.64
CA MET A 104 3.71 -10.74 -12.23
C MET A 104 5.17 -10.85 -12.69
N THR A 105 6.01 -11.46 -11.86
CA THR A 105 7.39 -11.77 -12.26
C THR A 105 7.41 -12.84 -13.36
N VAL A 106 8.52 -12.94 -14.10
CA VAL A 106 8.69 -13.97 -15.14
C VAL A 106 8.47 -15.39 -14.60
N GLU A 107 8.92 -15.68 -13.38
CA GLU A 107 8.67 -16.98 -12.73
C GLU A 107 7.19 -17.19 -12.40
N GLU A 108 6.50 -16.17 -11.88
CA GLU A 108 5.07 -16.24 -11.59
C GLU A 108 4.23 -16.38 -12.87
N LEU A 109 4.59 -15.69 -13.94
CA LEU A 109 3.94 -15.82 -15.25
C LEU A 109 4.08 -17.22 -15.83
N ARG A 110 5.26 -17.84 -15.68
CA ARG A 110 5.47 -19.23 -16.08
C ARG A 110 4.66 -20.21 -15.27
N ALA A 111 4.60 -20.02 -13.95
CA ALA A 111 3.77 -20.85 -13.08
C ALA A 111 2.28 -20.71 -13.42
N TYR A 112 1.82 -19.49 -13.68
CA TYR A 112 0.44 -19.21 -14.06
C TYR A 112 0.09 -19.84 -15.42
N ALA A 113 0.97 -19.72 -16.41
CA ALA A 113 0.77 -20.37 -17.70
C ALA A 113 0.78 -21.90 -17.62
N ASP A 114 1.64 -22.50 -16.81
CA ASP A 114 1.64 -23.95 -16.56
C ASP A 114 0.31 -24.41 -15.95
N GLU A 115 -0.20 -23.67 -14.94
CA GLU A 115 -1.50 -23.96 -14.32
C GLU A 115 -2.66 -23.86 -15.31
N GLN A 116 -2.58 -22.92 -16.25
CA GLN A 116 -3.56 -22.74 -17.31
C GLN A 116 -3.31 -23.62 -18.53
N ASP A 117 -2.30 -24.49 -18.55
CA ASP A 117 -1.89 -25.28 -19.72
C ASP A 117 -1.68 -24.37 -20.96
N ILE A 118 -0.95 -23.28 -20.78
CA ILE A 118 -0.57 -22.28 -21.79
C ILE A 118 0.92 -22.44 -22.08
N SER A 119 1.27 -22.58 -23.36
CA SER A 119 2.66 -22.75 -23.78
C SER A 119 3.36 -21.40 -23.93
N LEU A 120 4.36 -21.13 -23.09
CA LEU A 120 5.13 -19.88 -23.14
C LEU A 120 6.52 -20.06 -23.77
N PRO A 121 7.06 -19.01 -24.41
CA PRO A 121 8.43 -19.02 -24.91
C PRO A 121 9.45 -19.02 -23.75
N GLU A 122 10.45 -19.92 -23.81
CA GLU A 122 11.47 -20.09 -22.75
C GLU A 122 12.44 -18.90 -22.59
N ASP A 123 12.54 -18.00 -23.57
CA ASP A 123 13.42 -16.82 -23.54
C ASP A 123 12.63 -15.50 -23.67
N GLY A 124 11.31 -15.53 -23.47
CA GLY A 124 10.47 -14.34 -23.50
C GLY A 124 10.76 -13.40 -22.32
N ASP A 125 10.91 -12.10 -22.60
CA ASP A 125 10.82 -11.07 -21.57
C ASP A 125 9.41 -11.00 -20.96
N GLN A 126 9.29 -10.40 -19.77
CA GLN A 126 8.03 -10.30 -19.02
C GLN A 126 6.87 -9.82 -19.91
N ALA A 127 7.08 -8.78 -20.71
CA ALA A 127 6.02 -8.25 -21.58
C ALA A 127 5.61 -9.26 -22.67
N GLY A 128 6.58 -9.95 -23.28
CA GLY A 128 6.30 -11.03 -24.24
C GLY A 128 5.54 -12.21 -23.63
N LEU A 129 5.87 -12.61 -22.39
CA LEU A 129 5.17 -13.68 -21.68
C LEU A 129 3.74 -13.27 -21.35
N VAL A 130 3.54 -12.07 -20.82
CA VAL A 130 2.20 -11.53 -20.54
C VAL A 130 1.33 -11.53 -21.78
N ALA A 131 1.84 -11.01 -22.89
CA ALA A 131 1.09 -10.95 -24.14
C ALA A 131 0.70 -12.34 -24.66
N ALA A 132 1.56 -13.35 -24.48
CA ALA A 132 1.26 -14.74 -24.86
C ALA A 132 0.15 -15.34 -23.98
N ILE A 133 0.19 -15.10 -22.66
CA ILE A 133 -0.84 -15.57 -21.73
C ILE A 133 -2.18 -14.89 -22.03
N GLU A 134 -2.20 -13.56 -22.16
CA GLU A 134 -3.42 -12.80 -22.46
C GLU A 134 -4.04 -13.21 -23.80
N ALA A 135 -3.22 -13.44 -24.83
CA ALA A 135 -3.69 -13.89 -26.13
C ALA A 135 -4.35 -15.27 -26.06
N GLU A 136 -3.76 -16.21 -25.32
CA GLU A 136 -4.30 -17.57 -25.18
C GLU A 136 -5.56 -17.61 -24.29
N LEU A 137 -5.60 -16.83 -23.21
CA LEU A 137 -6.80 -16.67 -22.38
C LEU A 137 -7.95 -16.05 -23.17
N THR A 138 -7.67 -14.97 -23.91
CA THR A 138 -8.67 -14.30 -24.77
C THR A 138 -9.17 -15.22 -25.88
N ALA A 139 -8.32 -16.11 -26.41
CA ALA A 139 -8.72 -17.08 -27.43
C ALA A 139 -9.63 -18.20 -26.89
N ARG A 140 -9.70 -18.36 -25.56
CA ARG A 140 -10.51 -19.38 -24.87
C ARG A 140 -11.86 -18.86 -24.36
N GLU A 141 -12.06 -17.54 -24.31
CA GLU A 141 -13.36 -16.89 -24.03
C GLU A 141 -14.26 -16.79 -25.28
#